data_AF-A0A7D9HIZ9-F1
#
_entry.id   AF-A0A7D9HIZ9-F1
#
_cell.length_a   1.000
_cell.length_b   1.000
_cell.length_c   1.000
_cell.angle_alpha   90.00
_cell.angle_beta   90.00
_cell.angle_gamma   90.00
#
_symmetry.space_group_name_H-M   'P 1'
#
loop_
_entity.id
_entity.type
_entity.pdbx_description
1 polymer ?
#
loop_
_entity_poly.entity_id
_entity_poly.type
_entity_poly.pdbx_seq_one_letter_code
_entity_poly.pdbx_strand_id
1 'polypeptide(L)'
;MPNTKDKRFNIAMYMKERKEARFKAVLNHRSLALEHKKSERIQAKIVKAKEKTAALTSDLENNMPCNSETRTRKATTLENGVSNMPVRTSTKRRRETMTAVSAIHGASKKNLKPAYDGMFDTLQKRCKMKDLTNYVLGNENLTKTVVSEHYKKELKDFEKSKENAERSIATFYSSGVMGKRKYQSVRLVLSMTSSEQGGRTGISIFPGCKVPKILTYNNLVRELNKIDIGNVLEINNEYLSDLEIDAPINGAYRDLREYLPRLAKFYLSTDRKHALEWYGKTE
;
A
#
# COMPACT_ATOMS: atom_id res chain seq x y z
N MET A 1 -9.18 -94.15 -8.46
CA MET A 1 -9.50 -93.68 -9.83
C MET A 1 -10.38 -92.43 -9.71
N PRO A 2 -10.13 -91.35 -10.48
CA PRO A 2 -10.74 -90.06 -10.21
C PRO A 2 -12.23 -90.03 -10.59
N ASN A 3 -13.00 -89.45 -9.68
CA ASN A 3 -14.45 -89.40 -9.66
C ASN A 3 -14.97 -88.52 -10.82
N THR A 4 -15.89 -89.07 -11.61
CA THR A 4 -16.56 -88.42 -12.74
C THR A 4 -17.30 -87.16 -12.27
N LYS A 5 -16.86 -85.99 -12.75
CA LYS A 5 -17.49 -84.69 -12.48
C LYS A 5 -18.90 -84.65 -13.08
N ASP A 6 -19.88 -84.37 -12.24
CA ASP A 6 -21.29 -84.15 -12.58
C ASP A 6 -21.46 -83.16 -13.75
N LYS A 7 -22.02 -83.62 -14.87
CA LYS A 7 -22.38 -82.82 -16.05
C LYS A 7 -23.82 -82.27 -15.95
N ARG A 8 -24.23 -81.72 -14.80
CA ARG A 8 -25.55 -81.08 -14.67
C ARG A 8 -25.43 -79.56 -14.80
N PHE A 9 -26.15 -78.99 -15.77
CA PHE A 9 -26.20 -77.55 -16.02
C PHE A 9 -26.71 -76.82 -14.76
N ASN A 10 -25.92 -75.87 -14.25
CA ASN A 10 -26.26 -75.13 -13.05
C ASN A 10 -27.29 -74.03 -13.38
N ILE A 11 -28.56 -74.42 -13.38
CA ILE A 11 -29.71 -73.56 -13.67
C ILE A 11 -29.72 -72.33 -12.75
N ALA A 12 -29.32 -72.47 -11.49
CA ALA A 12 -29.30 -71.36 -10.53
C ALA A 12 -28.28 -70.29 -10.92
N MET A 13 -27.06 -70.68 -11.32
CA MET A 13 -26.07 -69.73 -11.84
C MET A 13 -26.55 -69.07 -13.14
N TYR A 14 -27.09 -69.85 -14.08
CA TYR A 14 -27.60 -69.31 -15.34
C TYR A 14 -28.72 -68.28 -15.12
N MET A 15 -29.66 -68.57 -14.22
CA MET A 15 -30.74 -67.63 -13.87
C MET A 15 -30.21 -66.36 -13.20
N LYS A 16 -29.16 -66.47 -12.37
CA LYS A 16 -28.50 -65.32 -11.74
C LYS A 16 -27.79 -64.45 -12.78
N GLU A 17 -26.98 -65.04 -13.65
CA GLU A 17 -26.30 -64.34 -14.74
C GLU A 17 -27.29 -63.68 -15.71
N ARG A 18 -28.39 -64.35 -16.05
CA ARG A 18 -29.45 -63.79 -16.88
C ARG A 18 -30.14 -62.58 -16.22
N LYS A 19 -30.34 -62.63 -14.90
CA LYS A 19 -30.91 -61.50 -14.14
C LYS A 19 -29.93 -60.32 -14.10
N GLU A 20 -28.65 -60.57 -13.88
CA GLU A 20 -27.59 -59.55 -13.89
C GLU A 20 -27.42 -58.92 -15.28
N ALA A 21 -27.45 -59.71 -16.34
CA ALA A 21 -27.38 -59.24 -17.72
C ALA A 21 -28.57 -58.33 -18.08
N ARG A 22 -29.79 -58.72 -17.66
CA ARG A 22 -30.98 -57.88 -17.83
C ARG A 22 -30.87 -56.56 -17.06
N PHE A 23 -30.38 -56.61 -15.82
CA PHE A 23 -30.21 -55.40 -15.01
C PHE A 23 -29.18 -54.44 -15.62
N LYS A 24 -28.03 -54.96 -16.09
CA LYS A 24 -27.03 -54.17 -16.84
C LYS A 24 -27.60 -53.56 -18.11
N ALA A 25 -28.37 -54.33 -18.89
CA ALA A 25 -29.00 -53.83 -20.11
C ALA A 25 -29.97 -52.66 -19.83
N VAL A 26 -30.77 -52.76 -18.76
CA VAL A 26 -31.70 -51.68 -18.36
C VAL A 26 -30.94 -50.42 -17.91
N LEU A 27 -29.86 -50.57 -17.15
CA LEU A 27 -29.03 -49.43 -16.73
C LEU A 27 -28.37 -48.73 -17.91
N ASN A 28 -27.81 -49.50 -18.85
CA ASN A 28 -27.21 -48.96 -20.07
C ASN A 28 -28.24 -48.27 -20.96
N HIS A 29 -29.47 -48.80 -21.05
CA HIS A 29 -30.53 -48.16 -21.82
C HIS A 29 -30.95 -46.82 -21.18
N ARG A 30 -31.03 -46.75 -19.84
CA ARG A 30 -31.31 -45.50 -19.12
C ARG A 30 -30.21 -44.46 -19.31
N SER A 31 -28.93 -44.86 -19.26
CA SER A 31 -27.83 -43.92 -19.47
C SER A 31 -27.80 -43.40 -20.92
N LEU A 32 -28.00 -44.27 -21.91
CA LEU A 32 -28.11 -43.87 -23.32
C LEU A 32 -29.28 -42.92 -23.57
N ALA A 33 -30.45 -43.16 -22.96
CA ALA A 33 -31.60 -42.27 -23.09
C ALA A 33 -31.34 -40.86 -22.52
N LEU A 34 -30.55 -40.76 -21.44
CA LEU A 34 -30.14 -39.46 -20.88
C LEU A 34 -29.17 -38.72 -21.81
N GLU A 35 -28.20 -39.43 -22.39
CA GLU A 35 -27.25 -38.84 -23.36
C GLU A 35 -27.94 -38.41 -24.67
N HIS A 36 -28.95 -39.17 -25.12
CA HIS A 36 -29.76 -38.79 -26.28
C HIS A 36 -30.50 -37.46 -26.03
N LYS A 37 -31.17 -37.33 -24.87
CA LYS A 37 -31.85 -36.09 -24.47
C LYS A 37 -30.90 -34.89 -24.35
N LYS A 38 -29.65 -35.11 -23.91
CA LYS A 38 -28.63 -34.04 -23.88
C LYS A 38 -28.23 -33.63 -25.30
N SER A 39 -28.03 -34.60 -26.19
CA SER A 39 -27.68 -34.36 -27.60
C SER A 39 -28.77 -33.57 -28.33
N GLU A 40 -30.04 -33.96 -28.17
CA GLU A 40 -31.19 -33.21 -28.73
C GLU A 40 -31.23 -31.75 -28.23
N ARG A 41 -31.02 -31.52 -26.93
CA ARG A 41 -30.98 -30.15 -26.37
C ARG A 41 -29.84 -29.33 -26.96
N ILE A 42 -28.67 -29.93 -27.21
CA ILE A 42 -27.53 -29.25 -27.82
C ILE A 42 -27.83 -28.94 -29.29
N GLN A 43 -28.37 -29.89 -30.05
CA GLN A 43 -28.78 -29.68 -31.44
C GLN A 43 -29.82 -28.56 -31.56
N ALA A 44 -30.84 -28.52 -30.69
CA ALA A 44 -31.83 -27.45 -30.66
C ALA A 44 -31.20 -26.07 -30.36
N LYS A 45 -30.17 -26.00 -29.50
CA LYS A 45 -29.41 -24.76 -29.25
C LYS A 45 -28.60 -24.34 -30.47
N ILE A 46 -28.01 -25.29 -31.20
CA ILE A 46 -27.26 -25.01 -32.43
C ILE A 46 -28.18 -24.46 -33.51
N VAL A 47 -29.37 -25.07 -33.71
CA VAL A 47 -30.36 -24.58 -34.68
C VAL A 47 -30.78 -23.15 -34.34
N LYS A 48 -31.15 -22.87 -33.09
CA LYS A 48 -31.48 -21.50 -32.64
C LYS A 48 -30.33 -20.50 -32.80
N ALA A 49 -29.08 -20.95 -32.63
CA ALA A 49 -27.91 -20.11 -32.84
C ALA A 49 -27.72 -19.81 -34.33
N LYS A 50 -27.89 -20.81 -35.21
CA LYS A 50 -27.83 -20.66 -36.67
C LYS A 50 -28.92 -19.72 -37.20
N GLU A 51 -30.15 -19.85 -36.70
CA GLU A 51 -31.26 -18.95 -37.05
C GLU A 51 -30.96 -17.51 -36.62
N LYS A 52 -30.42 -17.30 -35.42
CA LYS A 52 -30.01 -15.96 -34.96
C LYS A 52 -28.88 -15.38 -35.80
N THR A 53 -27.90 -16.19 -36.20
CA THR A 53 -26.83 -15.70 -37.08
C THR A 53 -27.36 -15.38 -38.47
N ALA A 54 -28.28 -16.18 -39.01
CA ALA A 54 -28.90 -15.94 -40.30
C ALA A 54 -29.74 -14.66 -40.31
N ALA A 55 -30.52 -14.42 -39.24
CA ALA A 55 -31.27 -13.18 -39.06
C ALA A 55 -30.35 -11.95 -38.97
N LEU A 56 -29.24 -12.06 -38.22
CA LEU A 56 -28.26 -10.97 -38.12
C LEU A 56 -27.55 -10.70 -39.45
N THR A 57 -27.28 -11.72 -40.27
CA THR A 57 -26.71 -11.53 -41.62
C THR A 57 -27.72 -10.91 -42.59
N SER A 58 -29.00 -11.29 -42.54
CA SER A 58 -30.04 -10.64 -43.36
C SER A 58 -30.32 -9.20 -42.94
N ASP A 59 -30.15 -8.87 -41.65
CA ASP A 59 -30.27 -7.51 -41.14
C ASP A 59 -29.09 -6.62 -41.57
N LEU A 60 -27.90 -7.21 -41.75
CA LEU A 60 -26.70 -6.52 -42.24
C LEU A 60 -26.73 -6.24 -43.76
N GLU A 61 -27.35 -7.12 -44.55
CA GLU A 61 -27.48 -6.93 -46.01
C GLU A 61 -28.55 -5.89 -46.39
N ASN A 62 -29.54 -5.63 -45.53
CA ASN A 62 -30.66 -4.75 -45.83
C ASN A 62 -30.60 -3.34 -45.19
N ASN A 63 -29.57 -3.01 -44.41
CA ASN A 63 -29.47 -1.69 -43.76
C ASN A 63 -28.06 -1.09 -43.77
N MET A 64 -27.90 0.04 -44.47
CA MET A 64 -26.94 1.11 -44.13
C MET A 64 -27.02 1.43 -42.62
N PRO A 65 -25.91 1.79 -41.93
CA PRO A 65 -25.91 1.89 -40.47
C PRO A 65 -26.84 3.01 -40.01
N CYS A 66 -28.04 2.63 -39.59
CA CYS A 66 -28.99 3.50 -38.93
C CYS A 66 -28.53 3.69 -37.48
N ASN A 67 -28.34 4.96 -37.11
CA ASN A 67 -27.98 5.43 -35.77
C ASN A 67 -28.69 4.65 -34.66
N SER A 68 -27.92 3.98 -33.80
CA SER A 68 -28.40 3.55 -32.48
C SER A 68 -28.37 4.71 -31.48
N GLU A 69 -28.88 5.86 -31.89
CA GLU A 69 -29.10 7.01 -31.00
C GLU A 69 -30.44 6.79 -30.31
N THR A 70 -30.41 6.40 -29.03
CA THR A 70 -31.36 6.80 -27.95
C THR A 70 -31.38 5.87 -26.72
N ARG A 71 -30.56 4.81 -26.63
CA ARG A 71 -30.39 4.14 -25.32
C ARG A 71 -29.35 4.87 -24.48
N THR A 72 -29.77 5.93 -23.78
CA THR A 72 -28.97 6.59 -22.75
C THR A 72 -28.54 5.56 -21.70
N ARG A 73 -27.23 5.28 -21.67
CA ARG A 73 -26.64 4.37 -20.69
C ARG A 73 -26.76 5.03 -19.31
N LYS A 74 -27.17 4.27 -18.28
CA LYS A 74 -27.14 4.74 -16.88
C LYS A 74 -25.76 5.30 -16.54
N ALA A 75 -25.70 6.45 -15.88
CA ALA A 75 -24.46 7.08 -15.46
C ALA A 75 -23.61 6.13 -14.60
N THR A 76 -22.29 6.19 -14.75
CA THR A 76 -21.36 5.47 -13.89
C THR A 76 -21.02 6.39 -12.72
N THR A 77 -21.37 6.00 -11.50
CA THR A 77 -20.97 6.73 -10.29
C THR A 77 -20.08 5.84 -9.44
N LEU A 78 -19.04 6.42 -8.85
CA LEU A 78 -18.14 5.73 -7.95
C LEU A 78 -18.49 6.13 -6.52
N GLU A 79 -18.81 5.14 -5.69
CA GLU A 79 -18.99 5.27 -4.25
C GLU A 79 -17.84 4.50 -3.59
N ASN A 80 -17.01 5.21 -2.83
CA ASN A 80 -15.80 4.65 -2.19
C ASN A 80 -14.89 3.87 -3.16
N GLY A 81 -14.73 4.38 -4.39
CA GLY A 81 -13.91 3.75 -5.43
C GLY A 81 -14.56 2.54 -6.13
N VAL A 82 -15.81 2.20 -5.81
CA VAL A 82 -16.56 1.10 -6.41
C VAL A 82 -17.70 1.64 -7.26
N SER A 83 -17.92 1.03 -8.44
CA SER A 83 -19.04 1.42 -9.28
C SER A 83 -20.37 1.00 -8.66
N ASN A 84 -21.34 1.93 -8.63
CA ASN A 84 -22.72 1.69 -8.22
C ASN A 84 -23.51 0.72 -9.14
N MET A 85 -22.92 0.22 -10.23
CA MET A 85 -23.58 -0.63 -11.20
C MET A 85 -23.42 -2.13 -10.90
N PRO A 86 -24.34 -2.98 -11.42
CA PRO A 86 -24.16 -4.43 -11.37
C PRO A 86 -22.81 -4.86 -11.96
N VAL A 87 -22.15 -5.82 -11.30
CA VAL A 87 -20.80 -6.30 -11.63
C VAL A 87 -20.66 -6.69 -13.10
N ARG A 88 -21.66 -7.36 -13.68
CA ARG A 88 -21.64 -7.76 -15.10
C ARG A 88 -21.57 -6.54 -16.03
N THR A 89 -22.34 -5.50 -15.73
CA THR A 89 -22.40 -4.26 -16.52
C THR A 89 -21.12 -3.46 -16.37
N SER A 90 -20.62 -3.28 -15.13
CA SER A 90 -19.37 -2.56 -14.87
C SER A 90 -18.17 -3.26 -15.51
N THR A 91 -18.13 -4.58 -15.50
CA THR A 91 -17.08 -5.38 -16.16
C THR A 91 -17.15 -5.26 -17.68
N LYS A 92 -18.36 -5.34 -18.27
CA LYS A 92 -18.54 -5.13 -19.71
C LYS A 92 -18.06 -3.74 -20.13
N ARG A 93 -18.47 -2.68 -19.42
CA ARG A 93 -18.06 -1.31 -19.74
C ARG A 93 -16.55 -1.11 -19.62
N ARG A 94 -15.92 -1.57 -18.53
CA ARG A 94 -14.45 -1.51 -18.38
C ARG A 94 -13.72 -2.19 -19.53
N ARG A 95 -14.23 -3.34 -20.00
CA ARG A 95 -13.65 -4.04 -21.16
C ARG A 95 -13.81 -3.24 -22.44
N GLU A 96 -14.99 -2.71 -22.73
CA GLU A 96 -15.24 -1.86 -23.91
C GLU A 96 -14.33 -0.63 -23.91
N THR A 97 -14.23 0.05 -22.77
CA THR A 97 -13.33 1.21 -22.59
C THR A 97 -11.88 0.82 -22.85
N MET A 98 -11.40 -0.28 -22.26
CA MET A 98 -10.02 -0.72 -22.45
C MET A 98 -9.71 -1.06 -23.91
N THR A 99 -10.64 -1.71 -24.62
CA THR A 99 -10.48 -2.00 -26.05
C THR A 99 -10.38 -0.73 -26.88
N ALA A 100 -11.25 0.25 -26.65
CA ALA A 100 -11.24 1.52 -27.37
C ALA A 100 -9.94 2.31 -27.12
N VAL A 101 -9.55 2.45 -25.86
CA VAL A 101 -8.31 3.12 -25.46
C VAL A 101 -7.09 2.42 -26.06
N SER A 102 -7.08 1.07 -26.07
CA SER A 102 -5.96 0.31 -26.64
C SER A 102 -5.80 0.58 -28.13
N ALA A 103 -6.92 0.71 -28.86
CA ALA A 103 -6.89 1.07 -30.28
C ALA A 103 -6.38 2.50 -30.51
N ILE A 104 -6.76 3.46 -29.66
CA ILE A 104 -6.36 4.87 -29.79
C ILE A 104 -4.88 5.06 -29.46
N HIS A 105 -4.40 4.49 -28.35
CA HIS A 105 -3.05 4.71 -27.84
C HIS A 105 -2.04 3.62 -28.27
N GLY A 106 -2.42 2.73 -29.19
CA GLY A 106 -1.52 1.72 -29.75
C GLY A 106 -1.08 0.63 -28.77
N ALA A 107 -1.91 0.29 -27.78
CA ALA A 107 -1.58 -0.77 -26.83
C ALA A 107 -1.80 -2.16 -27.44
N SER A 108 -0.94 -3.11 -27.07
CA SER A 108 -1.02 -4.49 -27.55
C SER A 108 -1.37 -5.45 -26.42
N LYS A 109 -1.76 -6.69 -26.75
CA LYS A 109 -2.00 -7.75 -25.74
C LYS A 109 -0.77 -8.05 -24.87
N LYS A 110 0.44 -7.78 -25.39
CA LYS A 110 1.71 -7.98 -24.67
C LYS A 110 2.09 -6.77 -23.82
N ASN A 111 1.71 -5.57 -24.22
CA ASN A 111 2.02 -4.33 -23.51
C ASN A 111 0.82 -3.38 -23.49
N LEU A 112 0.16 -3.32 -22.34
CA LEU A 112 -1.00 -2.45 -22.08
C LEU A 112 -0.61 -1.06 -21.57
N LYS A 113 0.67 -0.80 -21.30
CA LYS A 113 1.14 0.47 -20.72
C LYS A 113 0.71 1.71 -21.52
N PRO A 114 0.80 1.74 -22.87
CA PRO A 114 0.36 2.91 -23.64
C PRO A 114 -1.13 3.26 -23.42
N ALA A 115 -1.98 2.24 -23.22
CA ALA A 115 -3.39 2.47 -22.92
C ALA A 115 -3.59 3.08 -21.53
N TYR A 116 -2.85 2.60 -20.53
CA TYR A 116 -2.91 3.16 -19.17
C TYR A 116 -2.38 4.60 -19.12
N ASP A 117 -1.25 4.86 -19.77
CA ASP A 117 -0.65 6.19 -19.84
C ASP A 117 -1.59 7.17 -20.56
N GLY A 118 -2.19 6.75 -21.68
CA GLY A 118 -3.18 7.55 -22.41
C GLY A 118 -4.47 7.84 -21.63
N MET A 119 -4.98 6.86 -20.89
CA MET A 119 -6.13 7.08 -19.98
C MET A 119 -5.79 8.07 -18.87
N PHE A 120 -4.59 7.96 -18.29
CA PHE A 120 -4.19 8.84 -17.22
C PHE A 120 -3.93 10.26 -17.71
N ASP A 121 -3.25 10.44 -18.85
CA ASP A 121 -2.99 11.74 -19.48
C ASP A 121 -4.29 12.48 -19.83
N THR A 122 -5.23 11.77 -20.47
CA THR A 122 -6.55 12.33 -20.78
C THR A 122 -7.33 12.70 -19.51
N LEU A 123 -7.30 11.86 -18.48
CA LEU A 123 -7.94 12.15 -17.20
C LEU A 123 -7.28 13.36 -16.52
N GLN A 124 -5.96 13.43 -16.49
CA GLN A 124 -5.20 14.54 -15.88
C GLN A 124 -5.50 15.88 -16.58
N LYS A 125 -5.64 15.87 -17.91
CA LYS A 125 -5.91 17.10 -18.67
C LYS A 125 -7.37 17.56 -18.57
N ARG A 126 -8.32 16.64 -18.45
CA ARG A 126 -9.77 16.93 -18.51
C ARG A 126 -10.44 17.03 -17.15
N CYS A 127 -9.91 16.36 -16.14
CA CYS A 127 -10.47 16.33 -14.79
C CYS A 127 -9.94 17.50 -13.94
N LYS A 128 -10.77 18.05 -13.04
CA LYS A 128 -10.31 19.04 -12.08
C LYS A 128 -9.45 18.36 -11.03
N MET A 129 -8.43 19.07 -10.51
CA MET A 129 -7.53 18.51 -9.50
C MET A 129 -8.26 18.03 -8.25
N LYS A 130 -9.30 18.76 -7.80
CA LYS A 130 -10.13 18.36 -6.65
C LYS A 130 -10.81 17.00 -6.86
N ASP A 131 -11.32 16.76 -8.06
CA ASP A 131 -12.00 15.50 -8.39
C ASP A 131 -10.99 14.35 -8.49
N LEU A 132 -9.80 14.59 -9.06
CA LEU A 132 -8.68 13.65 -9.04
C LEU A 132 -8.27 13.25 -7.61
N THR A 133 -8.11 14.24 -6.72
CA THR A 133 -7.81 13.98 -5.31
C THR A 133 -8.91 13.13 -4.66
N ASN A 134 -10.17 13.43 -4.92
CA ASN A 134 -11.30 12.65 -4.40
C ASN A 134 -11.31 11.21 -4.93
N TYR A 135 -10.95 10.97 -6.20
CA TYR A 135 -10.85 9.61 -6.73
C TYR A 135 -9.73 8.79 -6.07
N VAL A 136 -8.60 9.43 -5.78
CA VAL A 136 -7.48 8.77 -5.07
C VAL A 136 -7.88 8.49 -3.62
N LEU A 137 -8.30 9.52 -2.88
CA LEU A 137 -8.62 9.41 -1.46
C LEU A 137 -9.85 8.54 -1.16
N GLY A 138 -10.83 8.56 -2.07
CA GLY A 138 -12.07 7.80 -1.94
C GLY A 138 -11.92 6.29 -2.15
N ASN A 139 -10.78 5.81 -2.63
CA ASN A 139 -10.52 4.37 -2.78
C ASN A 139 -9.48 3.92 -1.75
N GLU A 140 -9.93 3.21 -0.71
CA GLU A 140 -9.06 2.82 0.42
C GLU A 140 -7.78 2.09 -0.02
N ASN A 141 -7.86 1.23 -1.05
CA ASN A 141 -6.71 0.48 -1.55
C ASN A 141 -5.71 1.41 -2.26
N LEU A 142 -6.21 2.33 -3.09
CA LEU A 142 -5.36 3.31 -3.77
C LEU A 142 -4.74 4.27 -2.76
N THR A 143 -5.52 4.77 -1.79
CA THR A 143 -5.02 5.64 -0.73
C THR A 143 -3.93 4.93 0.07
N LYS A 144 -4.18 3.71 0.57
CA LYS A 144 -3.17 2.94 1.31
C LYS A 144 -1.90 2.72 0.51
N THR A 145 -1.99 2.39 -0.76
CA THR A 145 -0.82 2.06 -1.57
C THR A 145 -0.06 3.31 -1.98
N VAL A 146 -0.70 4.23 -2.72
CA VAL A 146 -0.08 5.42 -3.29
C VAL A 146 0.41 6.37 -2.20
N VAL A 147 -0.45 6.71 -1.23
CA VAL A 147 -0.09 7.66 -0.17
C VAL A 147 1.00 7.07 0.72
N SER A 148 0.89 5.79 1.11
CA SER A 148 1.93 5.20 1.96
C SER A 148 3.26 5.01 1.24
N GLU A 149 3.28 4.72 -0.06
CA GLU A 149 4.52 4.61 -0.81
C GLU A 149 5.23 5.94 -0.97
N HIS A 150 4.51 7.01 -1.33
CA HIS A 150 5.06 8.35 -1.42
C HIS A 150 5.61 8.78 -0.06
N TYR A 151 4.78 8.68 0.97
CA TYR A 151 5.16 9.06 2.33
C TYR A 151 6.35 8.25 2.86
N LYS A 152 6.44 6.95 2.58
CA LYS A 152 7.60 6.12 3.00
C LYS A 152 8.91 6.58 2.38
N LYS A 153 8.89 7.15 1.17
CA LYS A 153 10.10 7.72 0.55
C LYS A 153 10.50 8.98 1.30
N GLU A 154 9.58 9.93 1.42
CA GLU A 154 9.81 11.19 2.13
C GLU A 154 10.21 10.97 3.60
N LEU A 155 9.61 9.98 4.26
CA LEU A 155 9.94 9.61 5.64
C LEU A 155 11.41 9.23 5.80
N LYS A 156 11.96 8.45 4.87
CA LYS A 156 13.36 8.02 4.92
C LYS A 156 14.32 9.18 4.70
N ASP A 157 13.94 10.11 3.85
CA ASP A 157 14.73 11.30 3.56
C ASP A 157 14.66 12.28 4.74
N PHE A 158 13.46 12.47 5.30
CA PHE A 158 13.24 13.28 6.49
C PHE A 158 13.99 12.73 7.71
N GLU A 159 13.98 11.41 7.95
CA GLU A 159 14.69 10.83 9.10
C GLU A 159 16.21 11.07 9.06
N LYS A 160 16.78 11.32 7.87
CA LYS A 160 18.20 11.66 7.65
C LYS A 160 18.46 13.16 7.47
N SER A 161 17.41 13.97 7.43
CA SER A 161 17.50 15.40 7.16
C SER A 161 18.13 16.17 8.33
N LYS A 162 18.64 17.36 8.03
CA LYS A 162 19.10 18.32 9.04
C LYS A 162 17.97 18.75 9.98
N GLU A 163 16.76 18.91 9.44
CA GLU A 163 15.58 19.27 10.22
C GLU A 163 15.26 18.24 11.31
N ASN A 164 15.37 16.94 10.99
CA ASN A 164 15.21 15.90 12.01
C ASN A 164 16.36 15.87 13.03
N ALA A 165 17.59 16.26 12.63
CA ALA A 165 18.70 16.42 13.55
C ALA A 165 18.44 17.56 14.54
N GLU A 166 18.02 18.73 14.06
CA GLU A 166 17.62 19.89 14.88
C GLU A 166 16.48 19.52 15.83
N ARG A 167 15.45 18.83 15.34
CA ARG A 167 14.36 18.29 16.18
C ARG A 167 14.86 17.35 17.27
N SER A 168 15.83 16.50 16.95
CA SER A 168 16.42 15.55 17.91
C SER A 168 17.25 16.26 18.98
N ILE A 169 18.02 17.28 18.60
CA ILE A 169 18.80 18.14 19.51
C ILE A 169 17.85 18.92 20.43
N ALA A 170 16.81 19.55 19.88
CA ALA A 170 15.80 20.25 20.68
C ALA A 170 15.13 19.31 21.70
N THR A 171 14.78 18.09 21.28
CA THR A 171 14.22 17.08 22.18
C THR A 171 15.20 16.70 23.29
N PHE A 172 16.49 16.60 22.99
CA PHE A 172 17.54 16.25 23.95
C PHE A 172 17.75 17.31 25.04
N TYR A 173 17.50 18.59 24.73
CA TYR A 173 17.64 19.72 25.66
C TYR A 173 16.32 20.19 26.30
N SER A 174 15.16 19.66 25.89
CA SER A 174 13.84 20.19 26.25
C SER A 174 13.49 20.19 27.75
N SER A 175 14.16 19.38 28.56
CA SER A 175 13.94 19.29 30.02
C SER A 175 15.27 19.18 30.76
N GLY A 176 16.23 20.00 30.34
CA GLY A 176 17.64 19.82 30.64
C GLY A 176 18.27 18.74 29.75
N VAL A 177 19.58 18.54 29.92
CA VAL A 177 20.36 17.56 29.15
C VAL A 177 19.89 16.15 29.49
N MET A 178 19.22 15.48 28.55
CA MET A 178 18.71 14.13 28.77
C MET A 178 19.85 13.09 28.77
N GLY A 179 19.96 12.28 29.82
CA GLY A 179 20.81 11.09 29.79
C GLY A 179 20.34 10.05 28.76
N LYS A 180 21.25 9.17 28.32
CA LYS A 180 21.00 8.13 27.30
C LYS A 180 19.70 7.35 27.49
N ARG A 181 19.45 6.85 28.71
CA ARG A 181 18.24 6.06 29.03
C ARG A 181 16.96 6.89 28.89
N LYS A 182 16.97 8.13 29.40
CA LYS A 182 15.83 9.06 29.33
C LYS A 182 15.51 9.40 27.88
N TYR A 183 16.53 9.77 27.09
CA TYR A 183 16.35 10.08 25.67
C TYR A 183 15.81 8.88 24.87
N GLN A 184 16.32 7.68 25.11
CA GLN A 184 15.81 6.46 24.47
C GLN A 184 14.35 6.17 24.83
N SER A 185 13.95 6.40 26.08
CA SER A 185 12.57 6.30 26.52
C SER A 185 11.67 7.30 25.79
N VAL A 186 12.06 8.58 25.75
CA VAL A 186 11.32 9.64 25.04
C VAL A 186 11.18 9.32 23.56
N ARG A 187 12.25 8.91 22.89
CA ARG A 187 12.22 8.48 21.48
C ARG A 187 11.21 7.36 21.25
N LEU A 188 11.14 6.40 22.17
CA LEU A 188 10.22 5.29 22.07
C LEU A 188 8.78 5.76 22.22
N VAL A 189 8.47 6.58 23.21
CA VAL A 189 7.13 7.15 23.42
C VAL A 189 6.67 8.00 22.23
N LEU A 190 7.58 8.78 21.64
CA LEU A 190 7.25 9.65 20.50
C LEU A 190 6.98 8.90 19.19
N SER A 191 7.40 7.65 19.07
CA SER A 191 7.32 6.91 17.81
C SER A 191 6.63 5.56 17.90
N MET A 192 6.40 5.03 19.10
CA MET A 192 5.85 3.69 19.33
C MET A 192 4.66 3.75 20.29
N THR A 193 3.73 2.83 20.06
CA THR A 193 2.50 2.60 20.84
C THR A 193 2.40 1.11 21.16
N SER A 194 1.69 0.77 22.23
CA SER A 194 1.39 -0.62 22.57
C SER A 194 0.41 -1.21 21.56
N SER A 195 0.61 -2.46 21.14
CA SER A 195 -0.38 -3.18 20.32
C SER A 195 -1.28 -4.06 21.18
N GLU A 196 -2.53 -4.22 20.75
CA GLU A 196 -3.53 -5.07 21.41
C GLU A 196 -3.09 -6.55 21.53
N GLN A 197 -2.28 -7.02 20.57
CA GLN A 197 -1.78 -8.40 20.50
C GLN A 197 -0.50 -8.64 21.31
N GLY A 198 -0.09 -7.67 22.13
CA GLY A 198 1.19 -7.67 22.82
C GLY A 198 2.34 -7.22 21.90
N GLY A 199 3.23 -6.38 22.42
CA GLY A 199 4.33 -5.77 21.67
C GLY A 199 4.19 -4.27 21.43
N ARG A 200 5.17 -3.69 20.72
CA ARG A 200 5.22 -2.26 20.39
C ARG A 200 5.16 -2.08 18.88
N THR A 201 4.20 -1.28 18.43
CA THR A 201 4.04 -0.90 17.01
C THR A 201 4.35 0.58 16.84
N GLY A 202 4.76 0.97 15.63
CA GLY A 202 5.02 2.39 15.35
C GLY A 202 3.72 3.18 15.30
N ILE A 203 3.69 4.37 15.92
CA ILE A 203 2.57 5.31 15.80
C ILE A 203 2.39 5.64 14.33
N SER A 204 1.18 5.49 13.82
CA SER A 204 0.82 5.78 12.43
C SER A 204 -0.21 6.90 12.37
N ILE A 205 0.08 7.93 11.57
CA ILE A 205 -0.85 9.04 11.29
C ILE A 205 -1.97 8.54 10.38
N PHE A 206 -1.61 7.66 9.44
CA PHE A 206 -2.50 7.00 8.49
C PHE A 206 -1.99 5.56 8.28
N PRO A 207 -2.83 4.57 7.90
CA PRO A 207 -2.35 3.22 7.63
C PRO A 207 -1.14 3.20 6.67
N GLY A 208 0.00 2.70 7.18
CA GLY A 208 1.25 2.67 6.43
C GLY A 208 2.11 3.94 6.48
N CYS A 209 1.62 5.03 7.08
CA CYS A 209 2.34 6.30 7.27
C CYS A 209 2.75 6.47 8.74
N LYS A 210 3.99 6.06 9.06
CA LYS A 210 4.53 6.09 10.44
C LYS A 210 5.03 7.48 10.81
N VAL A 211 4.94 7.83 12.10
CA VAL A 211 5.56 9.05 12.62
C VAL A 211 7.09 8.96 12.45
N PRO A 212 7.76 9.99 11.92
CA PRO A 212 9.21 9.99 11.75
C PRO A 212 9.94 9.90 13.09
N LYS A 213 10.94 9.03 13.18
CA LYS A 213 11.71 8.85 14.41
C LYS A 213 12.77 9.93 14.54
N ILE A 214 12.90 10.48 15.75
CA ILE A 214 14.10 11.24 16.12
C ILE A 214 15.34 10.33 16.09
N LEU A 215 16.52 10.93 15.97
CA LEU A 215 17.79 10.22 15.86
C LEU A 215 17.98 9.26 17.03
N THR A 216 18.70 8.17 16.79
CA THR A 216 19.19 7.32 17.88
C THR A 216 20.19 8.10 18.72
N TYR A 217 20.35 7.75 20.00
CA TYR A 217 21.28 8.47 20.89
C TYR A 217 22.70 8.56 20.31
N ASN A 218 23.21 7.47 19.73
CA ASN A 218 24.55 7.46 19.14
C ASN A 218 24.66 8.39 17.93
N ASN A 219 23.62 8.45 17.09
CA ASN A 219 23.60 9.36 15.94
C ASN A 219 23.44 10.82 16.39
N LEU A 220 22.62 11.07 17.42
CA LEU A 220 22.50 12.38 18.04
C LEU A 220 23.84 12.87 18.60
N VAL A 221 24.56 12.03 19.35
CA VAL A 221 25.89 12.39 19.89
C VAL A 221 26.87 12.68 18.76
N ARG A 222 26.83 11.93 17.66
CA ARG A 222 27.64 12.25 16.47
C ARG A 222 27.29 13.63 15.89
N GLU A 223 26.02 13.99 15.80
CA GLU A 223 25.63 15.34 15.35
C GLU A 223 26.06 16.42 16.36
N LEU A 224 25.91 16.18 17.67
CA LEU A 224 26.35 17.10 18.72
C LEU A 224 27.87 17.33 18.68
N ASN A 225 28.65 16.27 18.46
CA ASN A 225 30.11 16.37 18.39
C ASN A 225 30.62 17.10 17.15
N LYS A 226 29.80 17.26 16.10
CA LYS A 226 30.15 18.11 14.95
C LYS A 226 30.01 19.60 15.26
N ILE A 227 29.28 19.95 16.31
CA ILE A 227 29.11 21.34 16.72
C ILE A 227 30.41 21.77 17.38
N ASP A 228 31.15 22.66 16.72
CA ASP A 228 32.35 23.26 17.29
C ASP A 228 31.96 24.19 18.44
N ILE A 229 32.13 23.70 19.65
CA ILE A 229 31.88 24.42 20.91
C ILE A 229 33.14 25.13 21.45
N GLY A 230 34.27 25.04 20.74
CA GLY A 230 35.56 25.57 21.18
C GLY A 230 36.30 24.63 22.13
N ASN A 231 37.45 25.09 22.61
CA ASN A 231 38.27 24.33 23.53
C ASN A 231 37.64 24.27 24.92
N VAL A 232 37.51 23.07 25.45
CA VAL A 232 37.07 22.80 26.82
C VAL A 232 38.28 22.28 27.57
N LEU A 233 38.71 23.01 28.59
CA LEU A 233 39.87 22.70 29.41
C LEU A 233 39.39 22.03 30.70
N GLU A 234 40.03 20.94 31.10
CA GLU A 234 39.77 20.31 32.38
C GLU A 234 40.34 21.18 33.51
N ILE A 235 39.61 21.23 34.63
CA ILE A 235 40.11 21.89 35.84
C ILE A 235 41.18 20.97 36.42
N ASN A 236 42.44 21.30 36.17
CA ASN A 236 43.58 20.54 36.65
C ASN A 236 43.98 20.97 38.07
N ASN A 237 44.63 20.07 38.82
CA ASN A 237 45.12 20.34 40.17
C ASN A 237 46.12 21.51 40.23
N GLU A 238 46.86 21.80 39.15
CA GLU A 238 47.73 22.98 39.07
C GLU A 238 46.94 24.29 39.10
N TYR A 239 45.71 24.32 38.57
CA TYR A 239 44.84 25.50 38.64
C TYR A 239 44.22 25.69 40.03
N LEU A 240 44.31 24.66 40.88
CA LEU A 240 43.74 24.59 42.22
C LEU A 240 44.83 24.60 43.31
N SER A 241 46.12 24.67 42.94
CA SER A 241 47.25 24.55 43.88
C SER A 241 47.25 25.64 44.96
N ASP A 242 46.71 26.80 44.64
CA ASP A 242 46.72 27.99 45.50
C ASP A 242 45.42 28.13 46.31
N LEU A 243 44.50 27.17 46.17
CA LEU A 243 43.22 27.15 46.85
C LEU A 243 43.22 26.01 47.88
N GLU A 244 42.91 26.31 49.13
CA GLU A 244 42.58 25.29 50.12
C GLU A 244 41.21 24.69 49.77
N ILE A 245 41.22 23.51 49.14
CA ILE A 245 39.99 22.83 48.74
C ILE A 245 39.87 21.50 49.49
N ASP A 246 38.81 21.36 50.28
CA ASP A 246 38.52 20.17 51.08
C ASP A 246 38.22 18.91 50.24
N ALA A 247 37.93 19.07 48.93
CA ALA A 247 37.62 17.97 48.03
C ALA A 247 38.04 18.26 46.57
N PRO A 248 38.51 17.25 45.81
CA PRO A 248 38.84 17.44 44.40
C PRO A 248 37.59 17.82 43.59
N ILE A 249 37.62 19.02 42.99
CA ILE A 249 36.55 19.51 42.12
C ILE A 249 36.80 18.96 40.73
N ASN A 250 35.93 18.05 40.31
CA ASN A 250 35.96 17.53 38.94
C ASN A 250 35.10 18.43 38.05
N GLY A 251 35.70 19.07 37.06
CA GLY A 251 34.99 20.01 36.20
C GLY A 251 35.79 20.40 34.97
N ALA A 252 35.14 21.14 34.08
CA ALA A 252 35.76 21.67 32.88
C ALA A 252 35.27 23.09 32.63
N TYR A 253 36.13 23.92 32.07
CA TYR A 253 35.85 25.32 31.77
C TYR A 253 36.22 25.65 30.32
N ARG A 254 35.82 26.83 29.86
CA ARG A 254 36.23 27.38 28.57
C ARG A 254 36.97 28.69 28.82
N ASP A 255 38.07 28.92 28.12
CA ASP A 255 38.72 30.22 28.19
C ASP A 255 37.80 31.29 27.58
N LEU A 256 37.44 32.28 28.39
CA LEU A 256 36.60 33.38 27.98
C LEU A 256 37.22 34.18 26.84
N ARG A 257 38.56 34.26 26.75
CA ARG A 257 39.27 34.97 25.67
C ARG A 257 38.99 34.35 24.31
N GLU A 258 38.83 33.02 24.25
CA GLU A 258 38.46 32.30 23.02
C GLU A 258 36.94 32.26 22.80
N TYR A 259 36.17 32.13 23.88
CA TYR A 259 34.74 31.90 23.81
C TYR A 259 33.91 33.18 23.59
N LEU A 260 34.27 34.30 24.23
CA LEU A 260 33.55 35.58 24.12
C LEU A 260 33.44 36.07 22.67
N PRO A 261 34.50 36.06 21.84
CA PRO A 261 34.39 36.48 20.45
C PRO A 261 33.41 35.63 19.64
N ARG A 262 33.35 34.31 19.88
CA ARG A 262 32.39 33.40 19.24
C ARG A 262 30.96 33.73 19.64
N LEU A 263 30.75 33.98 20.93
CA LEU A 263 29.46 34.37 21.48
C LEU A 263 29.00 35.73 20.92
N ALA A 264 29.89 36.72 20.89
CA ALA A 264 29.64 38.03 20.31
C ALA A 264 29.27 37.93 18.83
N LYS A 265 30.03 37.14 18.04
CA LYS A 265 29.70 36.88 16.64
C LYS A 265 28.32 36.26 16.49
N PHE A 266 27.97 35.28 17.31
CA PHE A 266 26.63 34.66 17.29
C PHE A 266 25.54 35.71 17.53
N TYR A 267 25.62 36.49 18.61
CA TYR A 267 24.59 37.50 18.92
C TYR A 267 24.52 38.65 17.91
N LEU A 268 25.65 39.04 17.31
CA LEU A 268 25.70 40.12 16.32
C LEU A 268 25.27 39.67 14.91
N SER A 269 25.38 38.37 14.59
CA SER A 269 25.01 37.82 13.27
C SER A 269 23.62 37.18 13.23
N THR A 270 23.02 36.88 14.39
CA THR A 270 21.69 36.28 14.46
C THR A 270 20.64 37.38 14.27
N ASP A 271 19.72 37.15 13.34
CA ASP A 271 18.64 38.08 13.03
C ASP A 271 17.76 38.33 14.26
N ARG A 272 17.43 39.60 14.57
CA ARG A 272 16.79 40.00 15.85
C ARG A 272 15.44 39.32 16.12
N LYS A 273 14.81 38.71 15.12
CA LYS A 273 13.58 37.91 15.28
C LYS A 273 13.78 36.64 16.12
N HIS A 274 15.01 36.17 16.26
CA HIS A 274 15.37 35.02 17.12
C HIS A 274 16.27 35.43 18.29
N ALA A 275 16.34 36.73 18.60
CA ALA A 275 17.07 37.22 19.76
C ALA A 275 16.51 36.58 21.03
N LEU A 276 17.40 36.03 21.86
CA LEU A 276 17.03 35.55 23.19
C LEU A 276 16.34 36.69 23.94
N GLU A 277 15.07 36.48 24.31
CA GLU A 277 14.42 37.28 25.35
C GLU A 277 15.22 37.03 26.64
N TRP A 278 16.18 37.91 26.92
CA TRP A 278 17.00 37.81 28.11
C TRP A 278 16.11 38.01 29.35
N TYR A 279 16.43 37.29 30.43
CA TYR A 279 15.72 37.33 31.71
C TYR A 279 15.18 38.72 32.07
N GLY A 280 13.86 38.80 32.21
CA GLY A 280 13.16 40.02 32.57
C GLY A 280 12.84 40.85 31.34
N LYS A 281 11.56 40.81 30.94
CA LYS A 281 10.94 41.87 30.14
C LYS A 281 11.36 43.21 30.75
N THR A 282 12.24 43.92 30.07
CA THR A 282 12.36 45.36 30.24
C THR A 282 11.50 45.96 29.15
N GLU A 283 10.62 46.86 29.58
CA GLU A 283 9.45 47.42 28.91
C GLU A 283 9.69 47.94 27.49
#